data_AF-A0A522DF04-F1
#
_entry.id   AF-A0A522DF04-F1
#
_cell.length_a   1.000
_cell.length_b   1.000
_cell.length_c   1.000
_cell.angle_alpha   90.00
_cell.angle_beta   90.00
_cell.angle_gamma   90.00
#
_symmetry.space_group_name_H-M   'P 1'
#
loop_
_entity.id
_entity.type
_entity.pdbx_description
1 polymer ?
#
loop_
_entity_poly.entity_id
_entity_poly.type
_entity_poly.pdbx_seq_one_letter_code
_entity_poly.pdbx_strand_id
1 'polypeptide(L)'
;MFEVTRALDIDENSAKKAHADGNRSAITGWSPRWVGALPSKDAKRRQEILFSSVQGGADWPQLPELFVPLVQVKAQMLQKSKPLQVLQKRYSDNERIDALLARNPDNVKWLPLRGKVKDMVVLIDGVSADVIEIIDINPWF
;
A
#
# COMPACT_ATOMS: atom_id res chain seq x y z
N MET A 1 2.93 2.53 3.93
CA MET A 1 1.96 3.31 3.17
C MET A 1 1.49 2.44 2.03
N PHE A 2 0.23 2.56 1.65
CA PHE A 2 -0.30 2.03 0.41
C PHE A 2 -0.28 3.12 -0.65
N GLU A 3 -0.12 2.76 -1.92
CA GLU A 3 -0.17 3.69 -3.04
C GLU A 3 -1.09 3.14 -4.12
N VAL A 4 -1.95 3.99 -4.69
CA VAL A 4 -2.86 3.60 -5.77
C VAL A 4 -2.14 3.73 -7.11
N THR A 5 -1.89 2.59 -7.75
CA THR A 5 -1.40 2.53 -9.14
C THR A 5 -2.50 2.07 -10.07
N ARG A 6 -2.77 2.84 -11.13
CA ARG A 6 -3.71 2.43 -12.19
C ARG A 6 -3.03 1.42 -13.09
N ALA A 7 -3.79 0.51 -13.70
CA ALA A 7 -3.24 -0.41 -14.69
C ALA A 7 -2.52 0.31 -15.84
N LEU A 8 -2.98 1.52 -16.20
CA LEU A 8 -2.36 2.37 -17.23
C LEU A 8 -1.03 3.01 -16.81
N ASP A 9 -0.74 3.07 -15.51
CA ASP A 9 0.49 3.67 -14.98
C ASP A 9 1.60 2.61 -14.78
N ILE A 10 1.35 1.35 -15.12
CA ILE A 10 2.30 0.24 -14.97
C ILE A 10 3.36 0.29 -16.06
N ASP A 11 4.63 0.11 -15.67
CA ASP A 11 5.74 0.00 -16.62
C ASP A 11 5.64 -1.29 -17.45
N GLU A 12 5.64 -1.14 -18.77
CA GLU A 12 5.42 -2.25 -19.71
C GLU A 12 6.57 -3.25 -19.69
N ASN A 13 7.81 -2.78 -19.56
CA ASN A 13 8.99 -3.65 -19.51
C ASN A 13 8.99 -4.50 -18.24
N SER A 14 8.65 -3.88 -17.11
CA SER A 14 8.50 -4.55 -15.83
C SER A 14 7.35 -5.56 -15.84
N ALA A 15 6.23 -5.22 -16.47
CA ALA A 15 5.11 -6.15 -16.64
C ALA A 15 5.50 -7.38 -17.49
N LYS A 16 6.23 -7.18 -18.61
CA LYS A 16 6.75 -8.27 -19.44
C LYS A 16 7.71 -9.17 -18.67
N LYS A 17 8.62 -8.57 -17.89
CA LYS A 17 9.54 -9.31 -17.03
C LYS A 17 8.80 -10.13 -15.97
N ALA A 18 7.85 -9.51 -15.28
CA ALA A 18 7.03 -10.19 -14.28
C ALA A 18 6.23 -11.36 -14.87
N HIS A 19 5.72 -11.20 -16.11
CA HIS A 19 5.04 -12.27 -16.83
C HIS A 19 6.00 -13.42 -17.18
N ALA A 20 7.19 -13.11 -17.72
CA ALA A 20 8.21 -14.11 -18.03
C ALA A 20 8.67 -14.88 -16.79
N ASP A 21 8.76 -14.21 -15.64
CA ASP A 21 9.11 -14.79 -14.34
C ASP A 21 7.93 -15.54 -13.67
N GLY A 22 6.75 -15.55 -14.29
CA GLY A 22 5.55 -16.22 -13.75
C GLY A 22 4.99 -15.56 -12.49
N ASN A 23 5.23 -14.26 -12.27
CA ASN A 23 4.80 -13.55 -11.06
C ASN A 23 3.29 -13.33 -11.03
N ARG A 24 2.57 -14.18 -10.29
CA ARG A 24 1.11 -14.07 -10.11
C ARG A 24 0.67 -12.78 -9.39
N SER A 25 1.55 -12.17 -8.61
CA SER A 25 1.29 -10.87 -7.95
C SER A 25 1.30 -9.70 -8.93
N ALA A 26 1.82 -9.91 -10.14
CA ALA A 26 1.80 -8.92 -11.22
C ALA A 26 0.56 -8.97 -12.12
N ILE A 27 -0.24 -10.04 -12.04
CA ILE A 27 -1.43 -10.21 -12.90
C ILE A 27 -2.47 -9.13 -12.56
N THR A 28 -2.72 -8.22 -13.50
CA THR A 28 -3.81 -7.26 -13.41
C THR A 28 -5.12 -7.92 -13.84
N GLY A 29 -6.19 -7.68 -13.08
CA GLY A 29 -7.52 -8.20 -13.37
C GLY A 29 -8.55 -7.07 -13.46
N TRP A 30 -9.83 -7.43 -13.52
CA TRP A 30 -10.94 -6.47 -13.60
C TRP A 30 -11.21 -5.73 -12.29
N SER A 31 -10.66 -6.19 -11.17
CA SER A 31 -10.81 -5.57 -9.86
C SER A 31 -9.46 -5.07 -9.32
N PRO A 32 -9.46 -4.06 -8.44
CA PRO A 32 -8.28 -3.69 -7.67
C PRO A 32 -7.72 -4.89 -6.88
N ARG A 33 -6.41 -4.89 -6.66
CA ARG A 33 -5.74 -5.91 -5.85
C ARG A 33 -4.77 -5.28 -4.86
N TRP A 34 -4.65 -5.90 -3.70
CA TRP A 34 -3.63 -5.58 -2.72
C TRP A 34 -2.39 -6.42 -2.97
N VAL A 35 -1.25 -5.77 -3.15
CA VAL A 35 0.05 -6.41 -3.36
C VAL A 35 1.08 -5.72 -2.51
N GLY A 36 2.09 -6.47 -2.08
CA GLY A 36 3.32 -5.90 -1.56
C GLY A 36 4.29 -5.59 -2.71
N ALA A 37 5.24 -4.71 -2.48
CA ALA A 37 6.40 -4.53 -3.33
C ALA A 37 7.66 -4.63 -2.45
N LEU A 38 8.65 -5.40 -2.89
CA LEU A 38 9.94 -5.51 -2.22
C LEU A 38 11.05 -5.02 -3.17
N PRO A 39 12.14 -4.45 -2.64
CA PRO A 39 13.27 -4.06 -3.48
C PRO A 39 13.77 -5.27 -4.27
N SER A 40 14.19 -5.04 -5.52
CA SER A 40 14.80 -6.07 -6.37
C SER A 40 15.93 -6.77 -5.62
N LYS A 41 16.11 -8.08 -5.81
CA LYS A 41 17.25 -8.82 -5.24
C LYS A 41 18.57 -8.47 -5.95
N ASP A 42 18.51 -8.00 -7.19
CA ASP A 42 19.65 -7.52 -7.96
C ASP A 42 20.02 -6.08 -7.56
N ALA A 43 21.25 -5.90 -7.08
CA ALA A 43 21.79 -4.61 -6.66
C ALA A 43 21.85 -3.58 -7.79
N LYS A 44 22.21 -4.01 -9.01
CA LYS A 44 22.27 -3.13 -10.17
C LYS A 44 20.88 -2.63 -10.53
N ARG A 45 19.91 -3.55 -10.60
CA ARG A 45 18.51 -3.19 -10.85
C ARG A 45 17.93 -2.27 -9.76
N ARG A 46 18.24 -2.50 -8.49
CA ARG A 46 17.83 -1.56 -7.41
C ARG A 46 18.35 -0.15 -7.66
N GLN A 47 19.61 -0.02 -8.06
CA GLN A 47 20.23 1.28 -8.33
C GLN A 47 19.60 1.96 -9.55
N GLU A 48 19.34 1.21 -10.63
CA GLU A 48 18.66 1.71 -11.82
C GLU A 48 17.26 2.25 -11.49
N ILE A 49 16.49 1.52 -10.68
CA ILE A 49 15.15 1.93 -10.25
C ILE A 49 15.24 3.25 -9.46
N LEU A 50 16.14 3.33 -8.48
CA LEU A 50 16.32 4.56 -7.69
C LEU A 50 16.69 5.76 -8.57
N PHE A 51 17.62 5.59 -9.51
CA PHE A 51 17.99 6.67 -10.45
C PHE A 51 16.85 7.06 -11.38
N SER A 52 16.05 6.10 -11.85
CA SER A 52 14.86 6.33 -12.66
C SER A 52 13.80 7.12 -11.89
N SER A 53 13.45 6.70 -10.67
CA SER A 53 12.44 7.36 -9.83
C SER A 53 12.80 8.82 -9.53
N VAL A 54 14.08 9.12 -9.28
CA VAL A 54 14.55 10.51 -9.05
C VAL A 54 14.38 11.39 -10.29
N GLN A 55 14.44 10.81 -11.48
CA GLN A 55 14.25 11.50 -12.76
C GLN A 55 12.77 11.54 -13.20
N GLY A 56 11.84 11.12 -12.36
CA GLY A 56 10.41 11.04 -12.67
C GLY A 56 10.02 9.83 -13.51
N GLY A 57 10.90 8.84 -13.63
CA GLY A 57 10.59 7.53 -14.21
C GLY A 57 9.76 6.66 -13.26
N ALA A 58 9.50 5.42 -13.68
CA ALA A 58 8.67 4.49 -12.91
C ALA A 58 9.31 4.16 -11.55
N ASP A 59 8.49 4.22 -10.49
CA ASP A 59 8.88 3.84 -9.14
C ASP A 59 8.26 2.49 -8.74
N TRP A 60 8.61 1.98 -7.55
CA TRP A 60 8.23 0.65 -7.08
C TRP A 60 6.74 0.30 -7.25
N PRO A 61 5.77 1.21 -7.00
CA PRO A 61 4.35 0.92 -7.20
C PRO A 61 3.95 0.65 -8.66
N GLN A 62 4.82 0.96 -9.63
CA GLN A 62 4.61 0.84 -11.07
C GLN A 62 5.44 -0.29 -11.69
N LEU A 63 6.18 -1.07 -10.87
CA LEU A 63 7.10 -2.11 -11.32
C LEU A 63 6.61 -3.50 -10.87
N PRO A 64 5.74 -4.19 -11.64
CA PRO A 64 5.20 -5.49 -11.25
C PRO A 64 6.24 -6.59 -11.05
N GLU A 65 7.45 -6.45 -11.60
CA GLU A 65 8.56 -7.37 -11.33
C GLU A 65 8.93 -7.42 -9.83
N LEU A 66 8.59 -6.38 -9.08
CA LEU A 66 8.83 -6.26 -7.63
C LEU A 66 7.66 -6.75 -6.78
N PHE A 67 6.51 -7.05 -7.39
CA PHE A 67 5.31 -7.36 -6.64
C PHE A 67 5.39 -8.73 -5.98
N VAL A 68 4.93 -8.79 -4.74
CA VAL A 68 4.84 -10.01 -3.93
C VAL A 68 3.44 -10.12 -3.31
N PRO A 69 3.02 -11.33 -2.91
CA PRO A 69 1.80 -11.48 -2.13
C PRO A 69 1.84 -10.57 -0.89
N LEU A 70 0.73 -9.91 -0.58
CA LEU A 70 0.66 -8.93 0.52
C LEU A 70 1.14 -9.51 1.86
N VAL A 71 0.88 -10.80 2.11
CA VAL A 71 1.33 -11.50 3.32
C VAL A 71 2.86 -11.44 3.53
N GLN A 72 3.66 -11.33 2.47
CA GLN A 72 5.12 -11.24 2.58
C GLN A 72 5.58 -9.89 3.16
N VAL A 73 4.76 -8.84 3.08
CA VAL A 73 5.06 -7.51 3.64
C VAL A 73 4.31 -7.24 4.96
N LYS A 74 3.62 -8.25 5.52
CA LYS A 74 2.86 -8.16 6.78
C LYS A 74 3.65 -7.51 7.92
N ALA A 75 4.88 -7.97 8.16
CA ALA A 75 5.70 -7.44 9.24
C ALA A 75 5.99 -5.93 9.06
N GLN A 76 6.25 -5.51 7.82
CA GLN A 76 6.48 -4.10 7.49
C GLN A 76 5.20 -3.28 7.62
N MET A 77 4.04 -3.84 7.24
CA MET A 77 2.74 -3.19 7.40
C MET A 77 2.46 -2.93 8.88
N LEU A 78 2.59 -3.95 9.73
CA LEU A 78 2.36 -3.82 11.18
C LEU A 78 3.35 -2.85 11.82
N GLN A 79 4.62 -2.91 11.46
CA GLN A 79 5.66 -2.01 11.97
C GLN A 79 5.38 -0.54 11.62
N LYS A 80 4.91 -0.27 10.41
CA LYS A 80 4.64 1.10 9.92
C LYS A 80 3.25 1.61 10.28
N SER A 81 2.35 0.73 10.73
CA SER A 81 0.98 1.08 11.06
C SER A 81 0.91 1.88 12.36
N LYS A 82 -0.11 2.75 12.45
CA LYS A 82 -0.37 3.58 13.62
C LYS A 82 -1.63 3.09 14.34
N PRO A 83 -1.73 3.25 15.67
CA PRO A 83 -2.96 2.96 16.39
C PRO A 83 -4.12 3.84 15.91
N LEU A 84 -5.34 3.29 15.88
CA LEU A 84 -6.55 4.03 15.46
C LEU A 84 -6.81 5.27 16.34
N GLN A 85 -6.41 5.24 17.61
CA GLN A 85 -6.51 6.36 18.55
C GLN A 85 -5.73 7.61 18.09
N VAL A 86 -4.71 7.45 17.22
CA VAL A 86 -4.00 8.59 16.62
C VAL A 86 -4.94 9.41 15.72
N LEU A 87 -5.86 8.76 15.01
CA LEU A 87 -6.86 9.44 14.19
C LEU A 87 -7.93 10.10 15.06
N GLN A 88 -8.42 9.42 16.10
CA GLN A 88 -9.40 9.99 17.02
C GLN A 88 -8.91 11.28 17.68
N LYS A 89 -7.66 11.32 18.14
CA LYS A 89 -7.07 12.54 18.73
C LYS A 89 -7.04 13.73 17.77
N ARG A 90 -7.05 13.49 16.46
CA ARG A 90 -6.94 14.53 15.43
C ARG A 90 -8.30 14.93 14.86
N TYR A 91 -9.26 14.03 14.92
CA TYR A 91 -10.60 14.18 14.38
C TYR A 91 -11.60 13.84 15.50
N SER A 92 -11.51 14.55 16.62
CA SER A 92 -12.25 14.25 17.85
C SER A 92 -13.77 14.34 17.71
N ASP A 93 -14.24 15.09 16.72
CA ASP A 93 -15.67 15.31 16.47
C ASP A 93 -16.16 14.48 15.26
N ASN A 94 -15.42 13.45 14.87
CA ASN A 94 -15.75 12.60 13.73
C ASN A 94 -16.46 11.32 14.20
N GLU A 95 -17.79 11.33 14.12
CA GLU A 95 -18.66 10.20 14.50
C GLU A 95 -18.26 8.88 13.82
N ARG A 96 -17.70 8.93 12.60
CA ARG A 96 -17.23 7.72 11.91
C ARG A 96 -16.05 7.08 12.63
N ILE A 97 -15.11 7.89 13.15
CA ILE A 97 -13.95 7.38 13.89
C ILE A 97 -14.37 6.83 15.24
N ASP A 98 -15.28 7.51 15.93
CA ASP A 98 -15.83 7.01 17.20
C ASP A 98 -16.58 5.69 17.02
N ALA A 99 -17.38 5.58 15.95
CA ALA A 99 -18.05 4.34 15.61
C ALA A 99 -17.06 3.21 15.24
N LEU A 100 -15.94 3.54 14.57
CA LEU A 100 -14.88 2.58 14.26
C LEU A 100 -14.16 2.06 15.50
N LEU A 101 -13.87 2.96 16.45
CA LEU A 101 -13.27 2.62 17.73
C LEU A 101 -14.20 1.79 18.61
N ALA A 102 -15.49 2.14 18.65
CA ALA A 102 -16.49 1.38 19.40
C ALA A 102 -16.62 -0.06 18.88
N ARG A 103 -16.50 -0.27 17.56
CA ARG A 103 -16.54 -1.61 16.94
C ARG A 103 -15.23 -2.38 17.09
N ASN A 104 -14.09 -1.69 17.20
CA ASN A 104 -12.77 -2.32 17.12
C ASN A 104 -11.78 -1.73 18.15
N PRO A 105 -12.03 -1.90 19.45
CA PRO A 105 -11.34 -1.13 20.49
C PRO A 105 -9.81 -1.35 20.51
N ASP A 106 -9.32 -2.58 20.30
CA ASP A 106 -7.93 -2.92 20.66
C ASP A 106 -7.06 -3.49 19.56
N ASN A 107 -7.61 -3.80 18.37
CA ASN A 107 -6.84 -4.49 17.33
C ASN A 107 -6.94 -3.87 15.93
N VAL A 108 -7.40 -2.63 15.78
CA VAL A 108 -7.34 -1.95 14.47
C VAL A 108 -6.21 -0.95 14.45
N LYS A 109 -5.38 -1.07 13.42
CA LYS A 109 -4.32 -0.14 13.09
C LYS A 109 -4.57 0.44 11.72
N TRP A 110 -3.79 1.46 11.37
CA TRP A 110 -3.98 2.12 10.10
C TRP A 110 -2.67 2.50 9.43
N LEU A 111 -2.71 2.59 8.11
CA LEU A 111 -1.64 3.07 7.24
C LEU A 111 -2.17 4.16 6.31
N PRO A 112 -1.36 5.18 5.97
CA PRO A 112 -1.74 6.12 4.92
C PRO A 112 -1.91 5.38 3.59
N LEU A 113 -2.86 5.85 2.79
CA LEU A 113 -3.08 5.52 1.38
C LEU A 113 -2.83 6.77 0.54
N ARG A 114 -1.82 6.73 -0.32
CA ARG A 114 -1.62 7.77 -1.32
C ARG A 114 -2.52 7.51 -2.52
N GLY A 115 -3.48 8.40 -2.75
CA GLY A 115 -4.33 8.38 -3.92
C GLY A 115 -3.82 9.32 -5.01
N LYS A 116 -4.47 9.31 -6.18
CA LYS A 116 -4.20 10.30 -7.24
C LYS A 116 -4.87 11.65 -6.98
N VAL A 117 -6.07 11.63 -6.39
CA VAL A 117 -6.90 12.83 -6.16
C VAL A 117 -6.82 13.28 -4.70
N LYS A 118 -6.85 12.33 -3.77
CA LYS A 118 -6.75 12.59 -2.33
C LYS A 118 -6.09 11.43 -1.63
N ASP A 119 -5.48 11.73 -0.51
CA ASP A 119 -4.89 10.73 0.38
C ASP A 119 -5.91 10.33 1.44
N MET A 120 -5.90 9.05 1.75
CA MET A 120 -6.89 8.38 2.59
C MET A 120 -6.18 7.50 3.62
N VAL A 121 -6.96 6.73 4.37
CA VAL A 121 -6.44 5.77 5.34
C VAL A 121 -6.90 4.36 4.98
N VAL A 122 -5.99 3.38 5.07
CA VAL A 122 -6.32 1.96 5.07
C VAL A 122 -6.35 1.45 6.51
N LEU A 123 -7.47 0.87 6.92
CA LEU A 123 -7.58 0.15 8.18
C LEU A 123 -7.13 -1.29 7.99
N ILE A 124 -6.34 -1.79 8.95
CA ILE A 124 -5.84 -3.15 8.98
C ILE A 124 -6.06 -3.77 10.35
N ASP A 125 -6.18 -5.10 10.39
CA ASP A 125 -6.09 -5.84 11.64
C ASP A 125 -4.65 -5.76 12.21
N GLY A 126 -4.54 -5.52 13.51
CA GLY A 126 -3.31 -5.26 14.24
C GLY A 126 -2.45 -6.50 14.49
N VAL A 127 -2.97 -7.70 14.19
CA VAL A 127 -2.30 -9.01 14.32
C VAL A 127 -2.15 -9.69 12.96
N SER A 128 -3.22 -9.82 12.19
CA SER A 128 -3.21 -10.49 10.88
C SER A 128 -2.63 -9.59 9.78
N ALA A 129 -2.76 -8.27 9.92
CA ALA A 129 -2.49 -7.26 8.88
C ALA A 129 -3.42 -7.35 7.67
N ASP A 130 -4.55 -8.05 7.79
CA ASP A 130 -5.57 -8.07 6.75
C ASP A 130 -6.19 -6.68 6.59
N VAL A 131 -6.45 -6.30 5.34
CA VAL A 131 -7.11 -5.04 5.02
C VAL A 131 -8.59 -5.15 5.38
N ILE A 132 -9.08 -4.23 6.19
CA ILE A 132 -10.47 -4.17 6.65
C ILE A 132 -11.28 -3.26 5.72
N GLU A 133 -10.89 -1.99 5.61
CA GLU A 133 -11.56 -1.01 4.75
C GLU A 133 -10.63 0.17 4.42
N ILE A 134 -11.02 0.97 3.43
CA ILE A 134 -10.45 2.28 3.16
C ILE A 134 -11.42 3.33 3.70
N ILE A 135 -10.91 4.27 4.48
CA ILE A 135 -11.69 5.40 5.00
C ILE A 135 -11.18 6.72 4.43
N ASP A 136 -12.13 7.57 4.09
CA ASP A 136 -11.89 8.87 3.48
C ASP A 136 -11.51 9.92 4.52
N ILE A 137 -10.28 9.80 5.04
CA ILE A 137 -9.69 10.67 6.05
C ILE A 137 -8.28 11.01 5.60
N ASN A 138 -7.93 12.30 5.59
CA ASN A 138 -6.58 12.73 5.23
C ASN A 138 -5.58 12.24 6.29
N PRO A 139 -4.57 11.42 5.93
CA PRO A 139 -3.64 10.85 6.88
C PRO A 139 -2.50 11.79 7.32
N TRP A 140 -2.37 12.95 6.70
CA TRP A 140 -1.21 13.85 6.86
C TRP A 140 -1.44 15.00 7.84
N PHE A 141 -2.71 15.33 8.09
CA PHE A 141 -3.17 16.46 8.92
C PHE A 141 -2.79 17.83 8.36
#